data_AF-A0A6B0WWD7-F1
#
_entry.id   AF-A0A6B0WWD7-F1
#
_cell.length_a   1.000
_cell.length_b   1.000
_cell.length_c   1.000
_cell.angle_alpha   90.00
_cell.angle_beta   90.00
_cell.angle_gamma   90.00
#
_symmetry.space_group_name_H-M   'P 1'
#
loop_
_entity.id
_entity.type
_entity.pdbx_description
1 polymer ?
#
loop_
_entity_poly.entity_id
_entity_poly.type
_entity_poly.pdbx_seq_one_letter_code
_entity_poly.pdbx_strand_id
1 'polypeptide(L)'
;WRQSHDLEYSNVYRDSGLYYLLESQGQMVRLVGDDEVAAAMSEPPSGTRAYFRGRSLEKFGDYVSSINWDRIVFKRNGRQHAVDMKLLVDEERVQRYNEVLDQSDTLESFLAALDKVVP
;
A
#
# COMPACT_ATOMS: atom_id res chain seq x y z
N TRP A 1 7.90 37.45 -2.68
CA TRP A 1 6.90 37.36 -3.75
C TRP A 1 7.05 36.08 -4.57
N ARG A 2 8.12 35.85 -5.37
CA ARG A 2 8.26 34.60 -6.16
C ARG A 2 8.29 33.31 -5.32
N GLN A 3 9.02 33.31 -4.21
CA GLN A 3 9.03 32.16 -3.27
C GLN A 3 7.66 31.89 -2.63
N SER A 4 6.82 32.92 -2.48
CA SER A 4 5.46 32.74 -1.96
C SER A 4 4.57 32.02 -2.97
N HIS A 5 4.70 32.34 -4.26
CA HIS A 5 3.94 31.68 -5.32
C HIS A 5 4.36 30.24 -5.54
N ASP A 6 5.65 29.95 -5.42
CA ASP A 6 6.18 28.59 -5.51
C ASP A 6 5.63 27.69 -4.38
N LEU A 7 5.59 28.24 -3.16
CA LEU A 7 4.99 27.56 -2.02
C LEU A 7 3.48 27.36 -2.20
N GLU A 8 2.75 28.39 -2.62
CA GLU A 8 1.30 28.30 -2.84
C GLU A 8 0.92 27.36 -3.98
N TYR A 9 1.76 27.25 -5.02
CA TYR A 9 1.57 26.25 -6.07
C TYR A 9 1.63 24.82 -5.51
N SER A 10 2.48 24.59 -4.51
CA SER A 10 2.66 23.28 -3.86
C SER A 10 1.73 23.05 -2.65
N ASN A 11 0.83 23.98 -2.35
CA ASN A 11 -0.10 23.88 -1.24
C ASN A 11 -1.14 22.78 -1.47
N VAL A 12 -1.18 21.78 -0.59
CA VAL A 12 -2.03 20.58 -0.70
C VAL A 12 -3.49 20.81 -0.27
N TYR A 13 -3.82 21.96 0.31
CA TYR A 13 -5.21 22.29 0.64
C TYR A 13 -5.99 22.62 -0.64
N ARG A 14 -6.95 21.77 -0.99
CA ARG A 14 -7.75 21.90 -2.23
C ARG A 14 -8.43 23.27 -2.38
N ASP A 15 -8.91 23.85 -1.28
CA ASP A 15 -9.67 25.11 -1.30
C ASP A 15 -8.80 26.37 -1.42
N SER A 16 -7.48 26.25 -1.23
CA SER A 16 -6.57 27.41 -1.20
C SER A 16 -5.32 27.28 -2.06
N GLY A 17 -4.98 26.07 -2.52
CA GLY A 17 -3.76 25.84 -3.30
C GLY A 17 -3.84 26.39 -4.72
N LEU A 18 -2.77 27.06 -5.17
CA LEU A 18 -2.74 27.70 -6.49
C LEU A 18 -2.81 26.67 -7.63
N TYR A 19 -2.26 25.46 -7.46
CA TYR A 19 -2.44 24.36 -8.42
C TYR A 19 -3.92 24.04 -8.64
N TYR A 20 -4.69 23.88 -7.56
CA TYR A 20 -6.12 23.54 -7.63
C TYR A 20 -6.97 24.65 -8.24
N LEU A 21 -6.60 25.92 -8.01
CA LEU A 21 -7.22 27.05 -8.71
C LEU A 21 -7.00 26.95 -10.22
N LEU A 22 -5.77 26.71 -10.68
CA LEU A 22 -5.45 26.57 -12.11
C LEU A 22 -6.13 25.35 -12.74
N GLU A 23 -6.19 24.24 -11.99
CA GLU A 23 -6.89 23.02 -12.40
C GLU A 23 -8.39 23.29 -12.61
N SER A 24 -9.05 23.98 -11.66
CA SER A 24 -10.46 24.35 -11.77
C SER A 24 -10.77 25.26 -12.97
N GLN A 25 -9.76 26.01 -13.45
CA GLN A 25 -9.84 26.87 -14.64
C GLN A 25 -9.51 26.12 -15.94
N GLY A 26 -9.23 24.81 -15.89
CA GLY A 26 -8.87 24.01 -17.06
C GLY A 26 -7.46 24.28 -17.59
N GLN A 27 -6.58 24.87 -16.78
CA GLN A 27 -5.20 25.19 -17.17
C GLN A 27 -4.20 24.08 -16.83
N MET A 28 -4.66 23.01 -16.17
CA MET A 28 -3.84 21.85 -15.81
C MET A 28 -4.31 20.60 -16.55
N VAL A 29 -3.36 19.75 -16.94
CA VAL A 29 -3.64 18.43 -17.51
C VAL A 29 -3.66 17.40 -16.38
N ARG A 30 -4.76 16.64 -16.27
CA ARG A 30 -4.88 15.51 -15.36
C ARG A 30 -4.71 14.19 -16.10
N LEU A 31 -4.03 13.24 -15.46
CA LEU A 31 -3.90 11.87 -15.97
C LEU A 31 -4.95 10.92 -15.39
N VAL A 32 -5.49 11.25 -14.20
CA VAL A 32 -6.44 10.43 -13.45
C VAL A 32 -7.54 11.31 -12.84
N GLY A 33 -8.73 10.74 -12.66
CA GLY A 33 -9.88 11.37 -12.02
C GLY A 33 -9.79 11.42 -10.50
N ASP A 34 -10.70 12.17 -9.86
CA ASP A 34 -10.77 12.25 -8.39
C ASP A 34 -11.19 10.91 -7.76
N ASP A 35 -12.05 10.15 -8.44
CA ASP A 35 -12.50 8.83 -7.96
C ASP A 35 -11.34 7.81 -7.92
N GLU A 36 -10.46 7.83 -8.93
CA GLU A 36 -9.26 6.99 -8.95
C GLU A 36 -8.28 7.36 -7.83
N VAL A 37 -8.10 8.66 -7.56
CA VAL A 37 -7.29 9.15 -6.45
C VAL A 37 -7.90 8.72 -5.11
N ALA A 38 -9.22 8.84 -4.95
CA ALA A 38 -9.93 8.45 -3.73
C ALA A 38 -9.83 6.94 -3.48
N ALA A 39 -10.01 6.11 -4.51
CA ALA A 39 -9.84 4.66 -4.40
C ALA A 39 -8.41 4.29 -3.96
N ALA A 40 -7.39 4.91 -4.56
CA ALA A 40 -5.99 4.67 -4.23
C ALA A 40 -5.59 5.07 -2.79
N MET A 41 -6.41 5.85 -2.08
CA MET A 41 -6.18 6.14 -0.66
C MET A 41 -6.35 4.90 0.24
N SER A 42 -7.20 3.96 -0.17
CA SER A 42 -7.51 2.73 0.58
C SER A 42 -7.12 1.45 -0.16
N GLU A 43 -7.03 1.49 -1.48
CA GLU A 43 -6.75 0.32 -2.32
C GLU A 43 -5.30 0.30 -2.77
N PRO A 44 -4.47 -0.63 -2.27
CA PRO A 44 -3.10 -0.75 -2.72
C PRO A 44 -3.02 -1.35 -4.13
N PRO A 45 -1.98 -1.01 -4.91
CA PRO A 45 -1.80 -1.58 -6.25
C PRO A 45 -1.55 -3.09 -6.20
N SER A 46 -2.47 -3.87 -6.80
CA SER A 46 -2.54 -5.35 -6.75
C SER A 46 -1.31 -6.06 -7.30
N GLY A 47 -0.71 -5.51 -8.37
CA GLY A 47 0.48 -6.08 -9.04
C GLY A 47 1.80 -5.84 -8.30
N THR A 48 1.78 -5.36 -7.06
CA THR A 48 3.00 -5.07 -6.29
C THR A 48 2.91 -5.62 -4.87
N ARG A 49 4.06 -5.72 -4.20
CA ARG A 49 4.12 -6.06 -2.76
C ARG A 49 3.36 -5.10 -1.85
N ALA A 50 2.96 -3.91 -2.32
CA ALA A 50 2.14 -2.99 -1.54
C ALA A 50 0.77 -3.59 -1.21
N TYR A 51 0.19 -4.39 -2.10
CA TYR A 51 -1.06 -5.10 -1.83
C TYR A 51 -0.89 -6.09 -0.68
N PHE A 52 0.08 -6.99 -0.79
CA PHE A 52 0.41 -7.96 0.25
C PHE A 52 0.62 -7.28 1.61
N ARG A 53 1.37 -6.17 1.64
CA ARG A 53 1.64 -5.41 2.86
C ARG A 53 0.39 -4.76 3.44
N GLY A 54 -0.41 -4.07 2.63
CA GLY A 54 -1.63 -3.40 3.09
C GLY A 54 -2.66 -4.39 3.60
N ARG A 55 -2.93 -5.45 2.82
CA ARG A 55 -3.88 -6.51 3.17
C ARG A 55 -3.44 -7.34 4.37
N SER A 56 -2.15 -7.56 4.57
CA SER A 56 -1.63 -8.21 5.79
C SER A 56 -1.93 -7.38 7.04
N LEU A 57 -1.81 -6.05 6.95
CA LEU A 57 -2.14 -5.15 8.06
C LEU A 57 -3.64 -5.12 8.32
N GLU A 58 -4.46 -5.13 7.26
CA GLU A 58 -5.92 -5.16 7.37
C GLU A 58 -6.43 -6.46 8.01
N LYS A 59 -5.96 -7.63 7.54
CA LYS A 59 -6.43 -8.93 8.03
C LYS A 59 -5.83 -9.33 9.38
N PHE A 60 -4.56 -9.00 9.62
CA PHE A 60 -3.79 -9.53 10.74
C PHE A 60 -3.07 -8.47 11.57
N GLY A 61 -3.53 -7.20 11.51
CA GLY A 61 -2.90 -6.06 12.16
C GLY A 61 -2.63 -6.23 13.65
N ASP A 62 -3.53 -6.88 14.38
CA ASP A 62 -3.38 -7.17 15.82
C ASP A 62 -2.14 -8.04 16.14
N TYR A 63 -1.64 -8.79 15.16
CA TYR A 63 -0.46 -9.62 15.28
C TYR A 63 0.79 -8.96 14.70
N VAL A 64 0.71 -7.81 14.04
CA VAL A 64 1.87 -7.15 13.43
C VAL A 64 2.70 -6.43 14.49
N SER A 65 3.92 -6.91 14.72
CA SER A 65 4.88 -6.29 15.64
C SER A 65 5.76 -5.23 14.97
N SER A 66 6.07 -5.39 13.68
CA SER A 66 6.74 -4.37 12.87
C SER A 66 6.49 -4.60 11.38
N ILE A 67 6.57 -3.52 10.60
CA ILE A 67 6.33 -3.53 9.15
C ILE A 67 7.17 -2.46 8.47
N ASN A 68 7.72 -2.78 7.30
CA ASN A 68 8.42 -1.81 6.43
C ASN A 68 8.20 -2.17 4.94
N TRP A 69 9.03 -1.63 4.04
CA TRP A 69 8.92 -1.85 2.60
C TRP A 69 9.16 -3.30 2.16
N ASP A 70 9.97 -4.03 2.92
CA ASP A 70 10.54 -5.31 2.50
C ASP A 70 10.29 -6.43 3.51
N ARG A 71 9.69 -6.13 4.67
CA ARG A 71 9.49 -7.12 5.73
C ARG A 71 8.27 -6.82 6.58
N ILE A 72 7.55 -7.87 6.95
CA ILE A 72 6.49 -7.86 7.96
C ILE A 72 6.87 -8.86 9.06
N VAL A 73 6.71 -8.48 10.33
CA VAL A 73 6.96 -9.38 11.46
C VAL A 73 5.69 -9.54 12.27
N PHE A 74 5.15 -10.76 12.28
CA PHE A 74 4.01 -11.15 13.08
C PHE A 74 4.45 -11.72 14.43
N LYS A 75 3.69 -11.46 15.49
CA LYS A 75 3.92 -11.99 16.83
C LYS A 75 2.62 -12.53 17.43
N ARG A 76 2.66 -13.80 17.87
CA ARG A 76 1.55 -14.42 18.61
C ARG A 76 2.11 -15.40 19.64
N ASN A 77 1.56 -15.40 20.86
CA ASN A 77 1.97 -16.31 21.95
C ASN A 77 3.50 -16.34 22.20
N GLY A 78 4.16 -15.18 22.11
CA GLY A 78 5.61 -15.06 22.29
C GLY A 78 6.48 -15.50 21.10
N ARG A 79 5.90 -16.11 20.05
CA ARG A 79 6.62 -16.49 18.83
C ARG A 79 6.58 -15.35 17.82
N GLN A 80 7.67 -15.16 17.08
CA GLN A 80 7.76 -14.21 15.99
C GLN A 80 7.96 -14.93 14.65
N HIS A 81 7.26 -14.46 13.62
CA HIS A 81 7.37 -14.95 12.25
C HIS A 81 7.60 -13.76 11.33
N ALA A 82 8.67 -13.81 10.55
CA ALA A 82 9.03 -12.74 9.65
C ALA A 82 8.83 -13.18 8.20
N VAL A 83 8.13 -12.36 7.43
CA VAL A 83 7.95 -12.52 5.99
C VAL A 83 8.82 -11.49 5.28
N ASP A 84 9.79 -11.95 4.50
CA ASP A 84 10.61 -11.11 3.62
C ASP A 84 9.91 -10.94 2.26
N MET A 85 9.80 -9.70 1.82
CA MET A 85 9.11 -9.27 0.60
C MET A 85 10.08 -8.72 -0.46
N LYS A 86 11.40 -8.76 -0.24
CA LYS A 86 12.40 -8.24 -1.21
C LYS A 86 12.27 -8.85 -2.60
N LEU A 87 11.87 -10.12 -2.63
CA LEU A 87 11.73 -10.89 -3.86
C LEU A 87 10.34 -10.77 -4.50
N LEU A 88 9.39 -10.05 -3.87
CA LEU A 88 8.07 -9.76 -4.41
C LEU A 88 8.14 -8.55 -5.36
N VAL A 89 8.79 -8.77 -6.51
CA VAL A 89 9.02 -7.75 -7.55
C VAL A 89 8.42 -8.13 -8.90
N ASP A 90 8.25 -9.42 -9.18
CA ASP A 90 7.56 -9.92 -10.36
C ASP A 90 6.08 -10.19 -10.05
N GLU A 91 5.23 -9.96 -11.05
CA GLU A 91 3.77 -10.04 -10.91
C GLU A 91 3.30 -11.46 -10.56
N GLU A 92 3.92 -12.50 -11.12
CA GLU A 92 3.56 -13.90 -10.85
C GLU A 92 3.77 -14.26 -9.37
N ARG A 93 4.94 -13.90 -8.80
CA ARG A 93 5.23 -14.16 -7.39
C ARG A 93 4.38 -13.31 -6.47
N VAL A 94 4.14 -12.05 -6.81
CA VAL A 94 3.21 -11.18 -6.05
C VAL A 94 1.82 -11.80 -6.01
N GLN A 95 1.29 -12.22 -7.15
CA GLN A 95 -0.05 -12.81 -7.25
C GLN A 95 -0.17 -14.07 -6.40
N ARG A 96 0.84 -14.95 -6.44
CA ARG A 96 0.87 -16.18 -5.62
C ARG A 96 0.83 -15.90 -4.12
N TYR A 97 1.55 -14.88 -3.67
CA TYR A 97 1.53 -14.46 -2.25
C TYR A 97 0.20 -13.82 -1.87
N ASN A 98 -0.38 -13.01 -2.76
CA ASN A 98 -1.68 -12.38 -2.56
C ASN A 98 -2.80 -13.42 -2.46
N GLU A 99 -2.78 -14.45 -3.31
CA GLU A 99 -3.78 -15.54 -3.26
C GLU A 99 -3.74 -16.28 -1.93
N VAL A 100 -2.55 -16.62 -1.43
CA VAL A 100 -2.40 -17.23 -0.10
C VAL A 100 -2.96 -16.33 1.00
N LEU A 101 -2.65 -15.03 0.93
CA LEU A 101 -3.14 -14.04 1.89
C LEU A 101 -4.66 -13.92 1.85
N ASP A 102 -5.24 -13.80 0.66
CA ASP A 102 -6.68 -13.58 0.48
C ASP A 102 -7.50 -14.81 0.87
N GLN A 103 -7.00 -16.03 0.61
CA GLN A 103 -7.66 -17.29 0.98
C GLN A 103 -7.51 -17.68 2.46
N SER A 104 -6.67 -16.98 3.23
CA SER A 104 -6.40 -17.32 4.63
C SER A 104 -7.27 -16.55 5.61
N ASP A 105 -8.05 -17.24 6.44
CA ASP A 105 -8.88 -16.59 7.46
C ASP A 105 -8.13 -16.30 8.77
N THR A 106 -7.06 -17.04 9.04
CA THR A 106 -6.27 -16.95 10.28
C THR A 106 -4.80 -16.72 9.99
N LEU A 107 -4.08 -16.13 10.96
CA LEU A 107 -2.63 -15.96 10.86
C LEU A 107 -1.92 -17.31 10.72
N GLU A 108 -2.39 -18.35 11.43
CA GLU A 108 -1.80 -19.70 11.37
C GLU A 108 -1.96 -20.32 9.99
N SER A 109 -3.17 -20.27 9.41
CA SER A 109 -3.40 -20.81 8.07
C SER A 109 -2.59 -20.06 7.03
N PHE A 110 -2.48 -18.73 7.17
CA PHE A 110 -1.67 -17.89 6.31
C PHE A 110 -0.19 -18.25 6.36
N LEU A 111 0.42 -18.28 7.54
CA LEU A 111 1.85 -18.60 7.68
C LEU A 111 2.15 -20.03 7.21
N ALA A 112 1.29 -21.00 7.54
CA ALA A 112 1.48 -22.39 7.12
C ALA A 112 1.31 -22.59 5.59
N ALA A 113 0.45 -21.81 4.94
CA ALA A 113 0.30 -21.83 3.49
C ALA A 113 1.46 -21.10 2.80
N LEU A 114 1.94 -19.99 3.37
CA LEU A 114 3.04 -19.21 2.85
C LEU A 114 4.34 -20.03 2.82
N ASP A 115 4.63 -20.80 3.87
CA ASP A 115 5.81 -21.68 3.94
C ASP A 115 5.84 -22.74 2.81
N LYS A 116 4.70 -23.06 2.18
CA LYS A 116 4.63 -23.99 1.04
C LYS A 116 4.84 -23.31 -0.31
N VAL A 117 4.70 -21.99 -0.33
CA VAL A 117 4.74 -21.14 -1.52
C VAL A 117 6.09 -20.44 -1.67
N VAL A 118 6.79 -20.23 -0.56
CA VAL A 118 8.18 -19.76 -0.50
C VAL A 118 9.09 -20.89 -1.02
N PRO A 119 9.80 -20.72 -2.15
CA PRO A 119 10.82 -21.67 -2.58
C PRO A 119 12.06 -21.65 -1.69
#